data_AF-A0A3C1KQS5-F1
#
_entry.id   AF-A0A3C1KQS5-F1
#
_cell.length_a   1.000
_cell.length_b   1.000
_cell.length_c   1.000
_cell.angle_alpha   90.00
_cell.angle_beta   90.00
_cell.angle_gamma   90.00
#
_symmetry.space_group_name_H-M   'P 1'
#
loop_
_entity.id
_entity.type
_entity.pdbx_description
1 polymer ?
#
loop_
_entity_poly.entity_id
_entity_poly.type
_entity_poly.pdbx_seq_one_letter_code
_entity_poly.pdbx_strand_id
1 'polypeptide(L)'
;MGSVPYLGGGFGHFYAYAPEKLEYPINRFTMEVKRQLDVLDRNLAERRFLCGDHYTIADMANWPWYGGLMLDNLYESKEFLDVDSYVHVNRWAREIAERPAVLRGRRVNRVWGDEEKRHPERHSAQDLDE
;
A
#
# COMPACT_ATOMS: atom_id res chain seq x y z
N MET A 1 11.00 9.34 -11.52
CA MET A 1 11.08 7.86 -11.46
C MET A 1 9.84 7.35 -10.76
N GLY A 2 9.12 6.37 -11.33
CA GLY A 2 7.98 5.75 -10.66
C GLY A 2 8.46 4.73 -9.63
N SER A 3 8.06 4.89 -8.37
CA SER A 3 8.43 3.99 -7.26
C SER A 3 7.62 2.69 -7.25
N VAL A 4 6.34 2.77 -7.59
CA VAL A 4 5.38 1.66 -7.63
C VAL A 4 5.81 0.49 -8.55
N PRO A 5 6.37 0.70 -9.76
CA PRO A 5 6.87 -0.41 -10.58
C PRO A 5 7.96 -1.24 -9.90
N TYR A 6 8.82 -0.64 -9.06
CA TYR A 6 9.82 -1.39 -8.29
C TYR A 6 9.19 -2.22 -7.18
N LEU A 7 8.13 -1.72 -6.54
CA LEU A 7 7.39 -2.46 -5.53
C LEU A 7 6.57 -3.60 -6.14
N GLY A 8 5.72 -3.33 -7.13
CA GLY A 8 4.84 -4.36 -7.71
C GLY A 8 5.56 -5.26 -8.70
N GLY A 9 6.12 -4.67 -9.77
CA GLY A 9 6.77 -5.41 -10.86
C GLY A 9 8.17 -5.91 -10.54
N GLY A 10 8.83 -5.32 -9.54
CA GLY A 10 10.10 -5.80 -8.99
C GLY A 10 9.85 -6.73 -7.81
N PHE A 11 9.75 -6.16 -6.61
CA PHE A 11 9.66 -6.92 -5.36
C PHE A 11 8.48 -7.90 -5.39
N GLY A 12 7.25 -7.44 -5.60
CA GLY A 12 6.06 -8.28 -5.60
C GLY A 12 6.15 -9.44 -6.60
N HIS A 13 6.65 -9.17 -7.81
CA HIS A 13 6.88 -10.22 -8.80
C HIS A 13 7.88 -11.28 -8.31
N PHE A 14 9.10 -10.89 -7.98
CA PHE A 14 10.16 -11.85 -7.64
C PHE A 14 9.96 -12.50 -6.26
N TYR A 15 9.33 -11.79 -5.32
CA TYR A 15 9.05 -12.29 -3.98
C TYR A 15 7.82 -13.19 -3.94
N ALA A 16 6.70 -12.79 -4.56
CA ALA A 16 5.42 -13.50 -4.41
C ALA A 16 5.04 -14.37 -5.62
N TYR A 17 5.25 -13.90 -6.84
CA TYR A 17 4.65 -14.52 -8.03
C TYR A 17 5.59 -15.39 -8.87
N ALA A 18 6.89 -15.09 -8.89
CA ALA A 18 7.85 -15.83 -9.70
C ALA A 18 7.86 -17.32 -9.28
N PRO A 19 7.92 -18.25 -10.24
CA PRO A 19 7.82 -19.69 -9.96
C PRO A 19 9.03 -20.21 -9.17
N GLU A 20 10.16 -19.51 -9.25
CA GLU A 20 11.39 -19.83 -8.52
C GLU A 20 11.84 -18.63 -7.68
N LYS A 21 12.41 -18.91 -6.50
CA LYS A 21 12.96 -17.89 -5.62
C LYS A 21 14.38 -17.55 -6.04
N LEU A 22 14.50 -16.47 -6.81
CA LEU A 22 15.76 -15.96 -7.31
C LEU A 22 16.34 -14.95 -6.32
N GLU A 23 17.41 -15.32 -5.62
CA GLU A 23 18.00 -14.51 -4.55
C GLU A 23 18.39 -13.10 -5.03
N TYR A 24 19.10 -12.99 -6.16
CA TYR A 24 19.58 -11.69 -6.66
C TYR A 24 18.46 -10.67 -6.89
N PRO A 25 17.42 -10.93 -7.71
CA PRO A 25 16.37 -9.96 -7.92
C PRO A 25 15.54 -9.72 -6.66
N ILE A 26 15.30 -10.73 -5.81
CA ILE A 26 14.64 -10.53 -4.51
C ILE A 26 15.44 -9.52 -3.69
N ASN A 27 16.74 -9.73 -3.47
CA ASN A 27 17.59 -8.83 -2.70
C ASN A 27 17.61 -7.41 -3.29
N ARG A 28 17.78 -7.29 -4.61
CA ARG A 28 17.79 -6.01 -5.33
C ARG A 28 16.51 -5.20 -5.09
N PHE A 29 15.36 -5.81 -5.32
CA PHE A 29 14.08 -5.08 -5.23
C PHE A 29 13.61 -4.90 -3.79
N THR A 30 13.95 -5.82 -2.89
CA THR A 30 13.72 -5.66 -1.45
C THR A 30 14.46 -4.44 -0.92
N MET A 31 15.74 -4.29 -1.27
CA MET A 31 16.55 -3.14 -0.85
C MET A 31 15.95 -1.82 -1.36
N GLU A 32 15.50 -1.77 -2.62
CA GLU A 32 14.86 -0.56 -3.17
C GLU A 32 13.50 -0.28 -2.51
N VAL A 33 12.69 -1.30 -2.21
CA VAL A 33 11.42 -1.11 -1.49
C VAL A 33 11.67 -0.59 -0.07
N LYS A 34 12.64 -1.15 0.66
CA LYS A 34 13.02 -0.63 2.00
C LYS A 34 13.54 0.82 1.91
N ARG A 35 14.29 1.18 0.86
CA ARG A 35 14.71 2.57 0.61
C ARG A 35 13.50 3.50 0.37
N GLN A 36 12.50 3.04 -0.38
CA GLN A 36 11.27 3.82 -0.61
C GLN A 36 10.47 4.01 0.68
N LEU A 37 10.36 2.96 1.50
CA LEU A 37 9.73 3.03 2.83
C LEU A 37 10.47 4.00 3.74
N ASP A 38 11.80 3.98 3.78
CA ASP A 38 12.61 4.93 4.56
C ASP A 38 12.41 6.39 4.09
N VAL A 39 12.38 6.63 2.77
CA VAL A 39 12.09 7.98 2.23
C VAL A 39 10.71 8.46 2.67
N LEU A 40 9.69 7.60 2.61
CA LEU A 40 8.34 7.94 3.04
C LEU A 40 8.29 8.21 4.54
N ASP A 41 8.90 7.34 5.34
CA ASP A 41 8.89 7.44 6.80
C ASP A 41 9.54 8.74 7.28
N ARG A 42 10.69 9.09 6.70
CA ARG A 42 11.39 10.36 7.00
C ARG A 42 10.58 11.58 6.57
N ASN A 43 9.93 11.54 5.40
CA ASN A 43 9.07 12.64 4.97
C ASN A 43 7.83 12.80 5.86
N LEU A 44 7.22 11.68 6.27
CA LEU A 44 6.04 11.64 7.13
C LEU A 44 6.36 11.82 8.62
N ALA A 45 7.63 11.84 9.01
CA ALA A 45 8.04 12.26 10.35
C ALA A 45 7.78 13.75 10.58
N GLU A 46 7.98 14.56 9.54
CA GLU A 46 7.87 16.03 9.59
C GLU A 46 6.54 16.55 9.04
N ARG A 47 5.77 15.71 8.35
CA ARG A 47 4.55 16.11 7.64
C ARG A 47 3.39 15.20 8.00
N ARG A 48 2.17 15.72 7.89
CA ARG A 48 0.96 14.92 8.08
C ARG A 48 0.68 14.00 6.90
N PHE A 49 0.80 14.54 5.70
CA PHE A 49 0.60 13.89 4.41
C PHE A 49 1.83 14.08 3.51
N LEU A 50 1.88 13.40 2.37
CA LEU A 50 3.08 13.38 1.53
C LEU A 50 3.50 14.78 1.06
N CYS A 51 2.53 15.64 0.77
CA CYS A 51 2.76 16.99 0.25
C CYS A 51 2.54 18.11 1.30
N GLY A 52 2.52 17.80 2.59
CA GLY A 52 2.35 18.78 3.68
C GLY A 52 1.18 18.43 4.60
N ASP A 53 0.38 19.43 4.97
CA ASP A 53 -0.69 19.25 5.98
C ASP A 53 -2.03 18.80 5.40
N HIS A 54 -2.17 18.84 4.07
CA HIS A 54 -3.41 18.50 3.38
C HIS A 54 -3.28 17.19 2.60
N TYR A 55 -4.35 16.40 2.64
CA TYR A 55 -4.49 15.19 1.85
C TYR A 55 -4.64 15.53 0.37
N THR A 56 -3.83 14.90 -0.48
CA THR A 56 -3.81 15.18 -1.92
C THR A 56 -3.91 13.90 -2.75
N ILE A 57 -3.98 14.06 -4.08
CA ILE A 57 -3.86 12.94 -5.01
C ILE A 57 -2.51 12.19 -4.89
N ALA A 58 -1.47 12.83 -4.34
CA ALA A 58 -0.21 12.13 -4.09
C ALA A 58 -0.40 11.03 -3.04
N ASP A 59 -1.14 11.31 -1.97
CA ASP A 59 -1.51 10.32 -0.96
C ASP A 59 -2.38 9.22 -1.57
N MET A 60 -3.41 9.59 -2.35
CA MET A 60 -4.30 8.65 -3.05
C MET A 60 -3.52 7.68 -3.96
N ALA A 61 -2.50 8.18 -4.67
CA ALA A 61 -1.73 7.38 -5.61
C ALA A 61 -0.78 6.39 -4.90
N ASN A 62 -0.25 6.77 -3.74
CA ASN A 62 0.74 5.96 -3.01
C ASN A 62 0.10 5.03 -1.98
N TRP A 63 -1.02 5.42 -1.38
CA TRP A 63 -1.64 4.71 -0.26
C TRP A 63 -2.08 3.27 -0.58
N PRO A 64 -2.69 2.96 -1.74
CA PRO A 64 -3.06 1.58 -2.07
C PRO A 64 -1.87 0.61 -2.10
N TRP A 65 -0.66 1.13 -2.34
CA TRP A 65 0.57 0.35 -2.39
C TRP A 65 1.25 0.25 -1.03
N TYR A 66 1.71 1.38 -0.49
CA TYR A 66 2.46 1.39 0.76
C TYR A 66 1.56 1.20 1.97
N GLY A 67 0.34 1.76 1.97
CA GLY A 67 -0.66 1.46 2.99
C GLY A 67 -1.10 0.00 2.95
N GLY A 68 -1.19 -0.61 1.76
CA GLY A 68 -1.44 -2.05 1.60
C GLY A 68 -0.34 -2.93 2.22
N LEU A 69 0.93 -2.54 2.08
CA LEU A 69 2.04 -3.20 2.79
C LEU A 69 1.88 -3.09 4.32
N MET A 70 1.51 -1.91 4.83
CA MET A 70 1.38 -1.68 6.28
C MET A 70 0.18 -2.43 6.89
N LEU A 71 -0.97 -2.38 6.24
CA LEU A 71 -2.26 -2.74 6.84
C LEU A 71 -2.84 -4.06 6.35
N ASP A 72 -2.57 -4.42 5.09
CA ASP A 72 -3.21 -5.57 4.44
C ASP A 72 -2.23 -6.73 4.22
N ASN A 73 -1.00 -6.63 4.74
CA ASN A 73 0.09 -7.60 4.53
C ASN A 73 0.25 -7.96 3.05
N LEU A 74 0.29 -6.94 2.18
CA LEU A 74 0.42 -7.14 0.74
C LEU A 74 1.64 -8.04 0.44
N TYR A 75 1.41 -9.06 -0.40
CA TYR A 75 2.40 -10.10 -0.74
C TYR A 75 2.86 -11.00 0.42
N GLU A 76 2.20 -10.99 1.58
CA GLU A 76 2.65 -11.71 2.78
C GLU A 76 4.09 -11.31 3.18
N SER A 77 4.39 -10.01 3.01
CA SER A 77 5.76 -9.48 3.11
C SER A 77 6.02 -8.67 4.38
N LYS A 78 5.05 -8.58 5.30
CA LYS A 78 5.11 -7.73 6.49
C LYS A 78 6.39 -7.93 7.31
N GLU A 79 6.67 -9.17 7.68
CA GLU A 79 7.86 -9.54 8.47
C GLU A 79 9.14 -9.34 7.65
N PHE A 80 9.14 -9.79 6.39
CA PHE A 80 10.31 -9.74 5.52
C PHE A 80 10.79 -8.31 5.23
N LEU A 81 9.87 -7.37 5.04
CA LEU A 81 10.18 -5.96 4.83
C LEU A 81 10.38 -5.18 6.13
N ASP A 82 10.08 -5.80 7.28
CA ASP A 82 10.08 -5.17 8.61
C ASP A 82 9.19 -3.92 8.63
N VAL A 83 7.95 -4.04 8.15
CA VAL A 83 7.11 -2.86 7.93
C VAL A 83 6.68 -2.17 9.22
N ASP A 84 6.66 -2.90 10.35
CA ASP A 84 6.29 -2.35 11.66
C ASP A 84 7.33 -1.33 12.17
N SER A 85 8.57 -1.36 11.66
CA SER A 85 9.62 -0.39 11.99
C SER A 85 9.35 1.03 11.45
N TYR A 86 8.57 1.17 10.38
CA TYR A 86 8.27 2.47 9.75
C TYR A 86 7.06 3.12 10.42
N VAL A 87 7.28 3.68 11.61
CA VAL A 87 6.21 4.19 12.49
C VAL A 87 5.39 5.33 11.87
N HIS A 88 6.00 6.20 11.07
CA HIS A 88 5.32 7.33 10.46
C HIS A 88 4.52 6.94 9.22
N VAL A 89 5.02 5.97 8.44
CA VAL A 89 4.25 5.36 7.34
C VAL A 89 3.03 4.62 7.90
N ASN A 90 3.18 3.87 9.00
CA ASN A 90 2.07 3.20 9.68
C ASN A 90 1.01 4.20 10.18
N ARG A 91 1.43 5.32 10.78
CA ARG A 91 0.52 6.40 11.20
C ARG A 91 -0.28 6.96 10.02
N TRP A 92 0.41 7.34 8.95
CA TRP A 92 -0.20 7.88 7.73
C TRP A 92 -1.16 6.87 7.09
N ALA A 93 -0.77 5.59 7.06
CA ALA A 93 -1.59 4.53 6.50
C ALA A 93 -2.91 4.38 7.27
N ARG A 94 -2.86 4.33 8.60
CA ARG A 94 -4.06 4.23 9.47
C ARG A 94 -4.96 5.45 9.35
N GLU A 95 -4.39 6.65 9.40
CA GLU A 95 -5.15 7.91 9.29
C GLU A 95 -5.95 7.99 7.98
N ILE A 96 -5.35 7.56 6.86
CA ILE A 96 -6.06 7.54 5.57
C ILE A 96 -7.09 6.40 5.51
N ALA A 97 -6.82 5.25 6.14
CA ALA A 97 -7.74 4.11 6.18
C ALA A 97 -9.09 4.46 6.82
N GLU A 98 -9.11 5.39 7.78
CA GLU A 98 -10.30 5.83 8.50
C GLU A 98 -11.21 6.77 7.67
N ARG A 99 -10.73 7.27 6.52
CA ARG A 99 -11.52 8.18 5.69
C ARG A 99 -12.73 7.46 5.09
N PRO A 100 -13.97 7.98 5.21
CA PRO A 100 -15.17 7.33 4.66
C PRO A 100 -15.07 7.01 3.16
N ALA A 101 -14.46 7.91 2.37
CA ALA A 101 -14.25 7.69 0.95
C ALA A 101 -13.25 6.57 0.64
N VAL A 102 -12.25 6.35 1.49
CA VAL A 102 -11.27 5.25 1.35
C VAL A 102 -11.94 3.92 1.70
N LEU A 103 -12.69 3.87 2.81
CA LEU A 103 -13.47 2.69 3.19
C LEU A 103 -14.42 2.26 2.06
N ARG A 104 -15.15 3.20 1.47
CA ARG A 104 -16.05 2.93 0.32
C ARG A 104 -15.28 2.53 -0.94
N GLY A 105 -14.24 3.30 -1.31
CA GLY A 105 -13.50 3.09 -2.54
C GLY A 105 -12.77 1.75 -2.62
N ARG A 106 -12.26 1.24 -1.49
CA ARG A 106 -11.56 -0.05 -1.42
C ARG A 106 -12.44 -1.27 -1.69
N ARG A 107 -13.78 -1.12 -1.64
CA ARG A 107 -14.72 -2.20 -1.92
C ARG A 107 -14.94 -2.37 -3.42
N VAL A 108 -14.85 -1.29 -4.19
CA VAL A 108 -15.20 -1.26 -5.62
C VAL A 108 -14.23 -2.12 -6.44
N ASN A 109 -14.78 -2.97 -7.30
CA ASN A 109 -14.07 -3.95 -8.13
C ASN A 109 -13.24 -4.98 -7.34
N ARG A 110 -13.44 -5.07 -6.03
CA ARG A 110 -12.75 -6.05 -5.20
C ARG A 110 -13.51 -7.36 -5.23
N VAL A 111 -12.86 -8.41 -5.71
CA VAL A 111 -13.40 -9.78 -5.84
C VAL A 111 -12.75 -10.80 -4.90
N TRP A 112 -11.89 -10.35 -3.99
CA TRP A 112 -11.10 -11.17 -3.06
C TRP A 112 -11.03 -10.53 -1.65
N GLY A 113 -10.65 -11.30 -0.62
CA GLY A 113 -10.63 -10.86 0.79
C GLY A 113 -11.95 -11.12 1.54
N ASP A 114 -12.27 -10.46 2.64
CA ASP A 114 -13.54 -10.71 3.35
C ASP A 114 -14.75 -10.30 2.47
N GLU A 115 -15.80 -11.13 2.41
CA GLU A 115 -16.96 -10.88 1.53
C GLU A 115 -17.64 -9.53 1.81
N GLU A 116 -17.77 -9.14 3.08
CA GLU A 116 -18.34 -7.86 3.51
C GLU A 116 -17.60 -6.65 2.92
N LYS A 117 -16.30 -6.82 2.60
CA LYS A 117 -15.44 -5.77 2.06
C LYS A 117 -15.36 -5.79 0.53
N ARG A 118 -16.05 -6.71 -0.15
CA ARG A 118 -16.05 -6.85 -1.61
C ARG A 118 -17.25 -6.11 -2.22
N HIS A 119 -17.06 -5.58 -3.42
CA HIS A 119 -18.13 -5.05 -4.26
C HIS A 119 -17.71 -5.14 -5.73
N PRO A 120 -18.08 -6.21 -6.46
CA PRO A 120 -17.52 -6.50 -7.80
C PRO A 120 -17.71 -5.40 -8.85
N GLU A 121 -18.84 -4.70 -8.82
CA GLU A 121 -19.17 -3.65 -9.78
C GLU A 121 -19.92 -2.54 -9.08
N ARG A 122 -19.71 -1.26 -9.42
CA ARG A 122 -20.44 -0.14 -8.81
C ARG A 122 -21.04 0.72 -9.89
N HIS A 123 -22.37 0.77 -9.93
CA HIS A 123 -23.21 1.45 -10.92
C HIS A 123 -23.98 2.63 -10.31
N SER A 124 -24.13 2.67 -8.98
CA SER A 124 -24.79 3.78 -8.27
C SER A 124 -24.06 4.17 -6.97
N ALA A 125 -24.54 5.21 -6.27
CA ALA A 125 -24.02 5.55 -4.95
C ALA A 125 -24.51 4.59 -3.87
N GLN A 126 -25.74 4.10 -4.01
CA GLN A 126 -26.44 3.22 -3.07
C GLN A 126 -25.80 1.84 -2.97
N ASP A 127 -25.10 1.40 -4.01
CA ASP A 127 -24.40 0.11 -4.06
C ASP A 127 -23.41 -0.09 -2.88
N LEU A 128 -22.92 0.98 -2.26
CA LEU A 128 -21.94 0.92 -1.17
C LEU A 128 -22.52 1.28 0.20
N ASP A 129 -23.84 1.42 0.31
CA ASP A 129 -24.54 1.85 1.52
C ASP A 129 -25.03 0.65 2.38
N GLU A 130 -24.91 -0.57 1.84
CA GLU A 130 -25.06 -1.88 2.54
C GLU A 130 -23.70 -2.40 3.05
#